data_AF-A0A927MQB9-F1
#
_entry.id   AF-A0A927MQB9-F1
#
_cell.length_a   1.000
_cell.length_b   1.000
_cell.length_c   1.000
_cell.angle_alpha   90.00
_cell.angle_beta   90.00
_cell.angle_gamma   90.00
#
_symmetry.space_group_name_H-M   'P 1'
#
loop_
_entity.id
_entity.type
_entity.pdbx_description
1 polymer ?
#
loop_
_entity_poly.entity_id
_entity_poly.type
_entity_poly.pdbx_seq_one_letter_code
_entity_poly.pdbx_strand_id
1 'polypeptide(L)' 'MRRAEARITLGVVAARAGELEQAVGQGGRALTDGAKRSVPSLLMCSAELAAILRQRFAGEGTTRDYLDQLPALGST' A
#
# COMPACT_ATOMS: atom_id res chain seq x y z
N MET A 1 -3.96 -13.31 0.81
CA MET A 1 -4.07 -12.82 -0.58
C MET A 1 -5.40 -12.13 -0.80
N ARG A 2 -6.53 -12.82 -1.05
CA ARG A 2 -7.81 -12.15 -1.37
C ARG A 2 -8.22 -10.95 -0.48
N ARG A 3 -8.08 -11.04 0.85
CA ARG A 3 -8.38 -9.90 1.76
C ARG A 3 -7.39 -8.75 1.64
N ALA A 4 -6.10 -9.04 1.49
CA ALA A 4 -5.06 -8.03 1.32
C ALA A 4 -5.21 -7.32 -0.04
N GLU A 5 -5.48 -8.08 -1.10
CA GLU A 5 -5.74 -7.55 -2.44
C GLU A 5 -6.95 -6.60 -2.45
N ALA A 6 -8.08 -7.01 -1.86
CA ALA A 6 -9.24 -6.14 -1.72
C ALA A 6 -8.92 -4.85 -0.93
N ARG A 7 -8.10 -4.92 0.12
CA ARG A 7 -7.65 -3.72 0.85
C ARG A 7 -6.76 -2.82 -0.01
N ILE A 8 -5.88 -3.38 -0.83
CA ILE A 8 -5.10 -2.58 -1.79
C ILE A 8 -6.03 -1.88 -2.77
N THR A 9 -7.03 -2.57 -3.31
CA THR A 9 -8.04 -1.95 -4.19
C THR A 9 -8.77 -0.79 -3.50
N LEU A 10 -9.20 -0.97 -2.25
CA LEU A 10 -9.81 0.11 -1.46
C LEU A 10 -8.84 1.28 -1.24
N GLY A 11 -7.57 0.99 -1.00
CA GLY A 11 -6.52 2.01 -0.88
C GLY A 11 -6.32 2.81 -2.17
N VAL A 12 -6.34 2.13 -3.32
CA VAL A 12 -6.26 2.76 -4.65
C VAL A 12 -7.45 3.70 -4.88
N VAL A 13 -8.67 3.24 -4.56
CA VAL A 13 -9.88 4.07 -4.68
C VAL A 13 -9.80 5.31 -3.78
N ALA A 14 -9.37 5.16 -2.53
CA ALA A 14 -9.19 6.26 -1.59
C ALA A 14 -8.11 7.26 -2.09
N ALA A 15 -6.96 6.77 -2.55
CA ALA A 15 -5.89 7.62 -3.07
C ALA A 15 -6.34 8.40 -4.33
N ARG A 16 -7.19 7.78 -5.17
CA ARG A 16 -7.81 8.46 -6.33
C ARG A 16 -8.86 9.50 -5.90
N ALA A 17 -9.52 9.31 -4.77
CA ALA A 17 -10.46 10.28 -4.22
C ALA A 17 -9.78 11.47 -3.50
N GLY A 18 -8.47 11.41 -3.23
CA GLY A 18 -7.79 12.44 -2.44
C GLY A 18 -7.62 12.07 -0.96
N GLU A 19 -8.12 10.91 -0.56
CA GLU A 19 -8.23 10.46 0.84
C GLU A 19 -6.95 9.72 1.27
N LEU A 20 -5.88 10.47 1.53
CA LEU A 20 -4.56 9.92 1.83
C LEU A 20 -4.56 8.98 3.04
N GLU A 21 -5.12 9.41 4.17
CA GLU A 21 -5.12 8.64 5.42
C GLU A 21 -5.82 7.29 5.26
N GLN A 22 -6.95 7.29 4.55
CA GLN A 22 -7.69 6.07 4.21
C GLN A 22 -6.86 5.18 3.29
N ALA A 23 -6.18 5.76 2.31
CA ALA A 23 -5.34 5.01 1.37
C ALA A 23 -4.20 4.27 2.08
N VAL A 24 -3.41 4.98 2.89
CA VAL A 24 -2.30 4.38 3.65
C VAL A 24 -2.81 3.42 4.74
N GLY A 25 -3.96 3.71 5.35
CA GLY A 25 -4.59 2.84 6.34
C GLY A 25 -5.01 1.48 5.76
N GLN A 26 -5.63 1.47 4.57
CA GLN A 26 -5.96 0.22 3.88
C GLN A 26 -4.70 -0.49 3.38
N GLY A 27 -3.73 0.26 2.83
CA GLY A 27 -2.44 -0.24 2.40
C GLY A 27 -1.69 -0.97 3.52
N GLY A 28 -1.47 -0.31 4.66
CA GLY A 28 -0.75 -0.90 5.80
C GLY A 28 -1.43 -2.16 6.34
N ARG A 29 -2.76 -2.14 6.45
CA ARG A 29 -3.55 -3.33 6.81
C ARG A 29 -3.38 -4.46 5.79
N ALA A 30 -3.24 -4.17 4.50
CA ALA A 30 -2.96 -5.18 3.49
C ALA A 30 -1.58 -5.80 3.70
N LEU A 31 -0.57 -4.99 4.06
CA LEU A 31 0.79 -5.46 4.30
C LEU A 31 0.84 -6.47 5.46
N THR A 32 0.19 -6.16 6.59
CA THR A 32 0.14 -7.05 7.76
C THR A 32 -0.53 -8.40 7.47
N ASP A 33 -1.63 -8.39 6.69
CA ASP A 33 -2.40 -9.61 6.38
C ASP A 33 -1.79 -10.42 5.21
N GLY A 34 -1.15 -9.74 4.26
CA GLY A 34 -0.62 -10.32 3.03
C GLY A 34 0.78 -10.92 3.18
N ALA A 35 1.64 -10.31 4.01
CA ALA A 35 3.04 -10.69 4.15
C ALA A 35 3.22 -12.14 4.65
N LYS A 36 2.28 -12.64 5.47
CA LYS A 36 2.26 -14.02 5.98
C LYS A 36 2.02 -15.09 4.91
N ARG A 37 1.75 -14.71 3.65
CA ARG A 37 1.27 -15.63 2.61
C ARG A 37 2.13 -15.60 1.36
N SER A 38 2.41 -14.42 0.81
CA SER A 38 3.34 -14.26 -0.31
C SER A 38 3.75 -12.80 -0.43
N VAL A 39 4.99 -12.51 -0.06
CA VAL A 39 5.58 -11.17 -0.19
C VAL A 39 5.65 -10.72 -1.65
N PRO A 40 6.14 -11.53 -2.63
CA PRO A 40 6.21 -11.09 -4.02
C PRO A 40 4.85 -10.69 -4.61
N SER A 41 3.81 -11.49 -4.33
CA SER A 41 2.45 -11.19 -4.79
C SER A 41 1.90 -9.92 -4.13
N LEU A 42 2.20 -9.71 -2.85
CA LEU A 42 1.78 -8.51 -2.12
C LEU A 42 2.46 -7.25 -2.68
N LEU A 43 3.76 -7.30 -2.97
CA LEU A 43 4.48 -6.19 -3.61
C LEU A 43 3.91 -5.87 -4.98
N MET A 44 3.61 -6.91 -5.78
CA MET A 44 2.98 -6.75 -7.09
C MET A 44 1.63 -6.02 -6.99
N CYS A 45 0.75 -6.46 -6.08
CA CYS A 45 -0.54 -5.79 -5.87
C CYS A 45 -0.36 -4.35 -5.38
N SER A 46 0.59 -4.10 -4.47
CA SER A 46 0.78 -2.77 -3.85
C SER A 46 1.43 -1.73 -4.77
N ALA A 47 1.98 -2.15 -5.92
CA ALA A 47 2.70 -1.28 -6.84
C ALA A 47 1.84 -0.13 -7.37
N GLU A 48 0.57 -0.38 -7.68
CA GLU A 48 -0.33 0.66 -8.17
C GLU A 48 -0.61 1.72 -7.09
N LEU A 49 -0.94 1.28 -5.87
CA LEU A 49 -1.15 2.20 -4.74
C LEU A 49 0.09 3.05 -4.49
N ALA A 50 1.27 2.43 -4.48
CA ALA A 50 2.55 3.13 -4.31
C ALA A 50 2.78 4.18 -5.41
N ALA A 51 2.44 3.88 -6.66
CA ALA A 51 2.58 4.82 -7.78
C ALA A 51 1.67 6.04 -7.59
N ILE A 52 0.40 5.84 -7.22
CA ILE A 52 -0.55 6.94 -7.00
C ILE A 52 -0.11 7.81 -5.82
N LEU A 53 0.34 7.19 -4.73
CA LEU A 53 0.83 7.93 -3.56
C LEU A 53 2.06 8.79 -3.89
N ARG A 54 3.02 8.25 -4.64
CA ARG A 54 4.18 9.03 -5.14
C ARG A 54 3.76 10.16 -6.06
N GLN A 55 2.76 9.95 -6.90
CA GLN A 55 2.35 10.97 -7.87
C GLN A 55 1.57 12.12 -7.21
N ARG A 56 0.71 11.81 -6.24
CA ARG A 56 -0.27 12.78 -5.70
C ARG A 56 0.08 13.30 -4.31
N PHE A 57 0.86 12.56 -3.53
CA PHE A 57 1.10 12.83 -2.11
C PHE A 57 2.58 12.72 -1.75
N ALA A 58 3.49 13.04 -2.68
CA ALA A 58 4.95 12.91 -2.49
C ALA A 58 5.50 13.71 -1.30
N GLY A 59 4.87 14.84 -0.96
CA GLY A 59 5.31 15.71 0.13
C GLY A 59 4.86 15.26 1.52
N GLU A 60 3.97 14.27 1.58
CA GLU A 60 3.33 13.87 2.83
C GLU A 60 4.17 12.82 3.56
N GLY A 61 4.39 13.03 4.87
CA GLY A 61 5.17 12.10 5.69
C GLY A 61 4.58 10.69 5.71
N THR A 62 3.26 10.59 5.79
CA THR A 62 2.52 9.32 5.78
C THR A 62 2.67 8.52 4.49
N THR A 63 2.84 9.20 3.34
CA THR A 63 3.20 8.55 2.08
C THR A 63 4.57 7.92 2.17
N ARG A 64 5.55 8.66 2.70
CA ARG A 64 6.94 8.18 2.87
C ARG A 64 6.98 6.96 3.76
N ASP A 65 6.32 7.04 4.92
CA ASP A 65 6.24 5.94 5.89
C ASP A 65 5.62 4.67 5.30
N TYR A 66 4.59 4.81 4.46
CA TYR A 66 4.01 3.67 3.76
C TYR A 66 4.95 3.07 2.72
N LEU A 67 5.63 3.91 1.93
CA LEU A 67 6.54 3.46 0.88
C LEU A 67 7.77 2.77 1.45
N ASP A 68 8.27 3.21 2.60
CA ASP A 68 9.43 2.62 3.28
C ASP A 68 9.12 1.21 3.83
N GLN A 69 7.86 0.89 4.09
CA GLN A 69 7.45 -0.46 4.47
C GLN A 69 7.56 -1.47 3.32
N LEU A 70 7.41 -1.04 2.06
CA LEU A 70 7.38 -1.97 0.92
C LEU A 70 8.73 -2.67 0.70
N PRO A 71 9.89 -1.98 0.64
CA PRO A 71 11.20 -2.63 0.55
C PRO A 71 11.48 -3.56 1.75
N ALA A 72 11.07 -3.14 2.96
CA ALA A 72 11.30 -3.91 4.19
C ALA A 72 10.64 -5.30 4.19
N LEU A 73 9.58 -5.48 3.39
CA LEU A 73 8.92 -6.78 3.24
C LEU A 73 9.74 -7.77 2.40
N GLY A 74 10.49 -7.28 1.40
CA GLY A 74 11.24 -8.11 0.46
C GLY A 74 12.63 -8.53 0.94
N SER A 75 13.11 -7.92 2.02
CA SER A 75 14.42 -8.18 2.64
C SER A 75 14.38 -9.11 3.85
N THR A 76 13.24 -9.75 4.12
CA THR A 76 13.08 -10.84 5.11
C THR A 76 13.12 -12.20 4.41
#